data_AF-A0A5S3UWJ5-F1
#
_entry.id   AF-A0A5S3UWJ5-F1
#
_cell.length_a   1.000
_cell.length_b   1.000
_cell.length_c   1.000
_cell.angle_alpha   90.00
_cell.angle_beta   90.00
_cell.angle_gamma   90.00
#
_symmetry.space_group_name_H-M   'P 1'
#
loop_
_entity.id
_entity.type
_entity.pdbx_description
1 polymer ?
#
loop_
_entity_poly.entity_id
_entity_poly.type
_entity_poly.pdbx_seq_one_letter_code
_entity_poly.pdbx_strand_id
1 'polypeptide(L)'
;MLTSILVFALIAGASVIYLSNKNQRWLKKQISSRWRILAYFLFSAALIGFYSGMSLSVSLFISLMVIMLSLMFIPFLVLMVRDK
;
A
#
# COMPACT_ATOMS: atom_id res chain seq x y z
N MET A 1 2.96 3.74 18.58
CA MET A 1 1.55 3.83 18.11
C MET A 1 1.45 4.55 16.78
N LEU A 2 1.95 5.79 16.65
CA LEU A 2 1.88 6.55 15.39
C LEU A 2 2.58 5.84 14.20
N THR A 3 3.78 5.30 14.40
CA THR A 3 4.53 4.58 13.34
C THR A 3 3.74 3.40 12.76
N SER A 4 3.10 2.59 13.60
CA SER A 4 2.27 1.47 13.16
C SER A 4 1.09 1.95 12.29
N ILE A 5 0.45 3.06 12.65
CA ILE A 5 -0.64 3.66 11.88
C ILE A 5 -0.14 4.08 10.48
N LEU A 6 1.04 4.70 10.40
CA LEU A 6 1.63 5.09 9.11
C LEU A 6 1.98 3.87 8.24
N VAL A 7 2.50 2.79 8.85
CA VAL A 7 2.73 1.53 8.13
C VAL A 7 1.42 0.95 7.61
N PHE A 8 0.37 0.91 8.42
CA PHE A 8 -0.95 0.44 7.97
C PHE A 8 -1.53 1.32 6.86
N ALA A 9 -1.32 2.63 6.90
CA ALA A 9 -1.72 3.54 5.82
C ALA A 9 -1.01 3.20 4.50
N LEU A 10 0.29 2.89 4.54
CA LEU A 10 1.04 2.43 3.36
C LEU A 10 0.51 1.08 2.84
N ILE A 11 0.26 0.10 3.71
CA ILE A 11 -0.29 -1.20 3.32
C ILE A 11 -1.68 -1.04 2.70
N ALA A 12 -2.54 -0.21 3.28
CA ALA A 12 -3.87 0.09 2.77
C ALA A 12 -3.79 0.77 1.40
N GLY A 13 -2.92 1.77 1.23
CA GLY A 13 -2.68 2.42 -0.06
C GLY A 13 -2.20 1.41 -1.12
N ALA A 14 -1.26 0.54 -0.79
CA ALA A 14 -0.77 -0.50 -1.71
C ALA A 14 -1.88 -1.48 -2.09
N SER A 15 -2.75 -1.83 -1.14
CA SER A 15 -3.92 -2.68 -1.38
C SER A 15 -4.91 -2.03 -2.33
N VAL A 16 -5.21 -0.74 -2.15
CA VAL A 16 -6.08 0.02 -3.07
C VAL A 16 -5.46 0.08 -4.47
N ILE A 17 -4.15 0.32 -4.60
CA ILE A 17 -3.45 0.27 -5.88
C ILE A 17 -3.63 -1.11 -6.53
N TYR A 18 -3.36 -2.19 -5.80
CA TYR A 18 -3.50 -3.55 -6.30
C TYR A 18 -4.94 -3.82 -6.76
N LEU A 19 -5.94 -3.55 -5.94
CA LEU A 19 -7.36 -3.82 -6.26
C LEU A 19 -7.87 -2.98 -7.43
N SER A 20 -7.28 -1.81 -7.69
CA SER A 20 -7.61 -0.94 -8.83
C SER A 20 -6.91 -1.34 -10.13
N ASN A 21 -6.07 -2.38 -10.09
CA ASN A 21 -5.37 -2.89 -11.26
C ASN A 21 -6.26 -3.88 -12.01
N LYS A 22 -6.21 -3.87 -13.35
CA LYS A 22 -6.96 -4.79 -14.21
C LYS A 22 -6.53 -6.24 -14.00
N ASN A 23 -5.27 -6.44 -13.63
CA ASN A 23 -4.65 -7.76 -13.47
C ASN A 23 -4.80 -8.33 -12.05
N GLN A 24 -5.52 -7.65 -11.16
CA GLN A 24 -5.77 -8.15 -9.81
C GLN A 24 -6.61 -9.43 -9.87
N ARG A 25 -6.32 -10.39 -8.97
CA ARG A 25 -6.98 -11.71 -8.96
C ARG A 25 -7.87 -11.95 -7.74
N TRP A 26 -8.03 -10.93 -6.89
CA TRP A 26 -8.76 -11.01 -5.62
C TRP A 26 -10.26 -10.79 -5.80
N LEU A 27 -10.65 -9.69 -6.41
CA LEU A 27 -12.05 -9.37 -6.69
C LEU A 27 -12.44 -9.86 -8.09
N LYS A 28 -13.72 -10.19 -8.29
CA LYS A 28 -14.24 -10.54 -9.63
C LYS A 28 -14.13 -9.38 -10.63
N LYS A 29 -14.22 -8.14 -10.12
CA LYS A 29 -14.08 -6.90 -10.90
C LYS A 29 -13.16 -5.95 -10.13
N GLN A 30 -12.23 -5.31 -10.84
CA GLN A 30 -11.38 -4.26 -10.26
C GLN A 30 -12.21 -3.10 -9.70
N ILE A 31 -11.68 -2.43 -8.66
CA ILE A 31 -12.26 -1.17 -8.20
C ILE A 31 -11.96 -0.04 -9.20
N SER A 32 -12.71 1.06 -9.11
CA SER A 32 -12.53 2.21 -10.01
C SER A 32 -11.12 2.81 -9.87
N SER A 33 -10.52 3.20 -11.00
CA SER A 33 -9.20 3.84 -11.03
C SER A 33 -9.16 5.16 -10.25
N ARG A 34 -10.31 5.80 -10.01
CA ARG A 34 -10.43 7.01 -9.18
C ARG A 34 -9.95 6.77 -7.73
N TRP A 35 -10.09 5.54 -7.22
CA TRP A 35 -9.60 5.18 -5.89
C TRP A 35 -8.08 5.24 -5.75
N ARG A 36 -7.33 5.28 -6.86
CA ARG A 36 -5.86 5.49 -6.81
C ARG A 36 -5.50 6.84 -6.18
N ILE A 37 -6.37 7.85 -6.30
CA ILE A 37 -6.19 9.15 -5.65
C ILE A 37 -6.11 8.98 -4.13
N LEU A 38 -6.98 8.14 -3.55
CA LEU A 38 -6.95 7.82 -2.12
C LEU A 38 -5.64 7.13 -1.73
N ALA A 39 -5.16 6.20 -2.55
CA ALA A 39 -3.88 5.52 -2.29
C ALA A 39 -2.70 6.50 -2.29
N TYR A 40 -2.63 7.41 -3.27
CA TYR A 40 -1.58 8.43 -3.30
C TYR A 40 -1.67 9.39 -2.12
N PHE A 41 -2.90 9.74 -1.69
CA PHE A 41 -3.09 10.54 -0.48
C PHE A 41 -2.56 9.82 0.76
N LEU A 42 -2.86 8.53 0.91
CA LEU A 42 -2.34 7.71 2.01
C LEU A 42 -0.80 7.61 1.99
N PHE A 43 -0.20 7.44 0.81
CA PHE A 43 1.26 7.41 0.68
C PHE A 43 1.92 8.74 1.07
N SER A 44 1.38 9.86 0.58
CA SER A 44 1.88 11.19 0.90
C SER A 44 1.72 11.51 2.39
N ALA A 45 0.55 11.22 2.97
CA ALA A 45 0.31 11.43 4.39
C ALA A 45 1.24 10.58 5.27
N ALA A 46 1.44 9.31 4.91
CA ALA A 46 2.37 8.42 5.61
C ALA A 46 3.82 8.93 5.52
N LEU A 47 4.26 9.36 4.34
CA LEU A 47 5.60 9.89 4.12
C LEU A 47 5.85 11.16 4.96
N ILE A 48 4.89 12.09 4.97
CA ILE A 48 4.96 13.30 5.80
C ILE A 48 5.02 12.93 7.28
N GLY A 49 4.20 11.95 7.71
CA GLY A 49 4.19 11.46 9.09
C GLY A 49 5.50 10.78 9.50
N PHE A 50 6.18 10.06 8.62
CA PHE A 50 7.52 9.53 8.92
C PHE A 50 8.56 10.65 8.98
N TYR A 51 8.48 11.60 8.04
CA TYR A 51 9.40 12.73 7.97
C TYR A 51 9.34 13.65 9.20
N SER A 52 8.19 13.71 9.89
CA SER A 52 8.09 14.50 11.13
C SER A 52 8.91 13.94 12.29
N GLY A 53 9.36 12.67 12.23
CA GLY A 53 10.12 12.03 13.30
C GLY A 53 11.45 11.40 12.87
N MET A 54 11.76 11.41 11.57
CA MET A 54 12.94 10.77 10.98
C MET A 54 13.52 11.63 9.87
N SER A 55 14.77 11.35 9.47
CA SER A 55 15.36 12.01 8.30
C SER A 55 14.60 11.66 7.01
N LEU A 56 14.70 12.53 6.00
CA LEU A 56 14.04 12.32 4.71
C LEU A 56 14.45 10.98 4.08
N SER A 57 15.74 10.66 4.08
CA SER A 57 16.26 9.42 3.49
C SER A 57 15.69 8.17 4.17
N VAL A 58 15.60 8.16 5.50
CA VAL A 58 15.02 7.03 6.25
C VAL A 58 13.52 6.91 5.98
N SER A 59 12.82 8.04 5.95
CA SER A 59 11.37 8.08 5.69
C SER A 59 11.01 7.54 4.30
N LEU A 60 11.78 7.96 3.28
CA LEU A 60 11.64 7.45 1.92
C LEU A 60 11.95 5.96 1.85
N PHE A 61 13.06 5.53 2.46
CA PHE A 61 13.46 4.12 2.45
C PHE A 61 12.37 3.22 3.06
N ILE A 62 11.89 3.53 4.27
CA ILE A 62 10.85 2.77 4.95
C ILE A 62 9.56 2.76 4.11
N SER A 63 9.17 3.92 3.57
CA SER A 63 7.93 4.03 2.81
C SER A 63 7.97 3.17 1.54
N LEU A 64 9.05 3.27 0.77
CA LEU A 64 9.25 2.47 -0.43
C LEU A 64 9.35 0.98 -0.10
N MET A 65 10.10 0.62 0.94
CA MET A 65 10.24 -0.76 1.40
C MET A 65 8.87 -1.38 1.72
N VAL A 66 8.05 -0.72 2.53
CA VAL A 66 6.71 -1.21 2.89
C VAL A 66 5.80 -1.33 1.68
N ILE A 67 5.82 -0.34 0.77
CA ILE A 67 5.03 -0.39 -0.47
C ILE A 67 5.46 -1.58 -1.35
N MET A 68 6.77 -1.74 -1.58
CA MET A 68 7.31 -2.83 -2.40
C MET A 68 6.98 -4.19 -1.82
N LEU A 69 7.20 -4.40 -0.51
CA LEU A 69 6.82 -5.64 0.17
C LEU A 69 5.31 -5.88 0.02
N SER A 70 4.48 -4.88 0.28
CA SER A 70 3.02 -5.04 0.19
C SER A 70 2.59 -5.45 -1.22
N LEU A 71 3.08 -4.76 -2.26
CA LEU A 71 2.75 -5.08 -3.65
C LEU A 71 3.28 -6.44 -4.10
N MET A 72 4.35 -6.95 -3.47
CA MET A 72 4.83 -8.31 -3.68
C MET A 72 3.95 -9.33 -2.95
N PHE A 73 3.67 -9.14 -1.66
CA PHE A 73 2.95 -10.11 -0.83
C PHE A 73 1.47 -10.22 -1.15
N ILE A 74 0.77 -9.11 -1.43
CA ILE A 74 -0.67 -9.10 -1.72
C ILE A 74 -1.04 -10.11 -2.83
N PRO A 75 -0.42 -10.11 -4.03
CA PRO A 75 -0.76 -11.08 -5.07
C PRO A 75 -0.47 -12.52 -4.64
N PHE A 76 0.61 -12.79 -3.88
CA PHE A 76 0.88 -14.14 -3.37
C PHE A 76 -0.20 -14.63 -2.40
N LEU A 77 -0.63 -13.77 -1.47
CA LEU A 77 -1.71 -14.10 -0.54
C LEU A 77 -3.02 -14.39 -1.27
N VAL A 78 -3.31 -13.61 -2.31
CA VAL A 78 -4.50 -13.82 -3.15
C VAL A 78 -4.48 -15.17 -3.85
N LEU A 79 -3.33 -15.62 -4.34
CA LEU A 79 -3.19 -16.96 -4.94
C LEU A 79 -3.44 -18.05 -3.90
N MET A 80 -2.83 -17.95 -2.70
CA MET A 80 -3.03 -18.93 -1.62
C MET A 80 -4.47 -19.06 -1.14
N VAL A 81 -5.24 -17.98 -1.18
CA VAL A 81 -6.66 -17.98 -0.80
C VAL A 81 -7.54 -18.54 -1.91
N ARG A 82 -7.15 -18.36 -3.17
CA ARG A 82 -7.97 -18.77 -4.32
C ARG A 82 -7.79 -20.23 -4.73
N ASP A 83 -6.63 -20.81 -4.42
CA ASP A 83 -6.31 -22.22 -4.70
C ASP A 83 -6.76 -23.17 -3.56
N LYS A 84 -7.50 -22.66 -2.58
CA LYS A 84 -8.21 -23.44 -1.55
C LYS A 84 -9.71 -23.45 -1.85
#